data_AF-A0AAN9AE70-F1
#
_entry.id   AF-A0AAN9AE70-F1
#
_cell.length_a   1.000
_cell.length_b   1.000
_cell.length_c   1.000
_cell.angle_alpha   90.00
_cell.angle_beta   90.00
_cell.angle_gamma   90.00
#
_symmetry.space_group_name_H-M   'P 1'
#
loop_
_entity.id
_entity.type
_entity.pdbx_description
1 polymer ?
#
loop_
_entity_poly.entity_id
_entity_poly.type
_entity_poly.pdbx_seq_one_letter_code
_entity_poly.pdbx_strand_id
1 'polypeptide(L)'
;MLPNFIALVYLGMVHQRGPLDTMTVLRQDIAKFESPNILFLMPCHSTPYYSHLHKNVSMRFLTCEPNLAYRGNYFDEADTFEKDPAAWLHQHYNPQGNGEGISKEHSDIILPSHLVLFDVLVSKIKDFLRNHKYHLKHRLFHAHIEDGRRVQAEHNRN
;
A
#
# COMPACT_ATOMS: atom_id res chain seq x y z
N MET A 1 -16.60 8.27 33.90
CA MET A 1 -15.35 9.01 33.66
C MET A 1 -14.17 8.10 33.34
N LEU A 2 -13.85 7.09 34.16
CA LEU A 2 -12.71 6.18 33.93
C LEU A 2 -12.76 5.43 32.57
N PRO A 3 -13.89 4.84 32.13
CA PRO A 3 -13.93 4.15 30.84
C PRO A 3 -13.65 5.07 29.65
N ASN A 4 -14.13 6.31 29.70
CA ASN A 4 -13.90 7.31 28.66
C ASN A 4 -12.43 7.72 28.58
N PHE A 5 -11.77 7.85 29.73
CA PHE A 5 -10.33 8.14 29.78
C PHE A 5 -9.51 6.99 29.18
N ILE A 6 -9.84 5.74 29.51
CA ILE A 6 -9.19 4.56 28.94
C ILE A 6 -9.39 4.53 27.41
N ALA A 7 -10.62 4.76 26.95
CA ALA A 7 -10.92 4.81 25.52
C ALA A 7 -10.16 5.92 24.80
N LEU A 8 -10.08 7.12 25.38
CA LEU A 8 -9.31 8.25 24.84
C LEU A 8 -7.83 7.89 24.66
N VAL A 9 -7.20 7.34 25.70
CA VAL A 9 -5.79 6.94 25.68
C VAL A 9 -5.56 5.85 24.64
N TYR A 10 -6.43 4.84 24.60
CA TYR A 10 -6.31 3.72 23.66
C TYR A 10 -6.48 4.18 22.21
N LEU A 11 -7.55 4.92 21.90
CA LEU A 11 -7.83 5.38 20.54
C LEU A 11 -6.81 6.42 20.08
N GLY A 12 -6.29 7.25 20.99
CA GLY A 12 -5.33 8.30 20.66
C GLY A 12 -3.87 7.83 20.52
N MET A 13 -3.47 6.76 21.21
CA MET A 13 -2.06 6.33 21.23
C MET A 13 -1.80 4.91 20.70
N VAL A 14 -2.82 4.04 20.68
CA VAL A 14 -2.65 2.62 20.34
C VAL A 14 -3.36 2.26 19.05
N HIS A 15 -4.63 2.61 18.93
CA HIS A 15 -5.43 2.24 17.77
C HIS A 15 -4.91 2.91 16.50
N GLN A 16 -4.71 2.12 15.45
CA GLN A 16 -4.27 2.58 14.12
C GLN A 16 -2.95 3.36 14.10
N ARG A 17 -2.03 3.12 15.04
CA ARG A 17 -0.71 3.79 15.07
C ARG A 17 0.26 3.36 13.96
N GLY A 18 0.00 2.22 13.32
CA GLY A 18 0.91 1.57 12.36
C GLY A 18 1.45 2.46 11.23
N PRO A 19 0.66 3.36 10.61
CA PRO A 19 1.16 4.29 9.60
C PRO A 19 2.25 5.24 10.09
N LEU A 20 2.15 5.72 11.34
CA LEU A 20 3.16 6.59 11.94
C LEU A 20 4.44 5.80 12.23
N ASP A 21 4.31 4.64 12.89
CA ASP A 21 5.43 3.74 13.19
C ASP A 21 6.16 3.33 11.90
N THR A 22 5.42 3.04 10.83
CA THR A 22 5.95 2.71 9.51
C THR A 22 6.87 3.81 8.99
N MET A 23 6.43 5.06 9.04
CA MET A 23 7.23 6.18 8.53
C MET A 23 8.49 6.41 9.35
N THR A 24 8.44 6.25 10.67
CA THR A 24 9.62 6.34 11.54
C THR A 24 10.67 5.30 11.16
N VAL A 25 10.26 4.05 10.99
CA VAL A 25 11.16 2.94 10.65
C VAL A 25 11.70 3.08 9.22
N LEU A 26 10.83 3.41 8.28
CA LEU A 26 11.18 3.60 6.88
C LEU A 26 12.25 4.68 6.73
N ARG A 27 12.12 5.81 7.45
CA ARG A 27 13.11 6.90 7.44
C ARG A 27 14.51 6.43 7.82
N GLN A 28 14.60 5.53 8.80
CA GLN A 28 15.88 4.98 9.28
C GLN A 28 16.46 3.97 8.29
N ASP A 29 15.63 3.11 7.72
CA ASP A 29 16.06 2.08 6.78
C ASP A 29 16.56 2.66 5.47
N ILE A 30 15.81 3.58 4.88
CA ILE A 30 16.15 4.15 3.57
C ILE A 30 17.40 5.04 3.63
N ALA A 31 17.84 5.45 4.82
CA ALA A 31 19.09 6.20 4.98
C ALA A 31 20.34 5.41 4.56
N LYS A 32 20.22 4.08 4.43
CA LYS A 32 21.30 3.20 3.98
C LYS A 32 21.32 2.98 2.46
N PHE A 33 20.36 3.56 1.74
CA PHE A 33 20.20 3.40 0.29
C PHE A 33 20.47 4.72 -0.41
N GLU A 34 21.19 4.67 -1.53
CA GLU A 34 21.53 5.85 -2.33
C GLU A 34 20.31 6.43 -3.05
N SER A 35 19.48 5.55 -3.63
CA SER A 35 18.31 5.91 -4.44
C SER A 35 17.11 5.01 -4.12
N PRO A 36 16.53 5.11 -2.91
CA PRO A 36 15.40 4.29 -2.52
C PRO A 36 14.14 4.64 -3.33
N ASN A 37 13.44 3.59 -3.75
CA ASN A 37 12.11 3.63 -4.37
C ASN A 37 11.14 2.81 -3.51
N ILE A 38 10.07 3.43 -3.02
CA ILE A 38 9.16 2.84 -2.04
C ILE A 38 7.76 2.71 -2.63
N LEU A 39 7.18 1.52 -2.56
CA LEU A 39 5.81 1.24 -2.98
C LEU A 39 4.94 0.89 -1.77
N PHE A 40 3.86 1.65 -1.60
CA PHE A 40 2.83 1.41 -0.59
C PHE A 40 1.65 0.64 -1.20
N LEU A 41 1.57 -0.66 -0.89
CA LEU A 41 0.47 -1.55 -1.23
C LEU A 41 -0.51 -1.60 -0.04
N MET A 42 -1.14 -0.46 0.20
CA MET A 42 -2.05 -0.17 1.30
C MET A 42 -3.21 0.69 0.76
N PRO A 43 -4.34 0.82 1.48
CA PRO A 43 -5.38 1.79 1.10
C PRO A 43 -4.78 3.18 0.89
N CYS A 44 -5.28 3.92 -0.10
CA CYS A 44 -4.78 5.25 -0.42
C CYS A 44 -4.79 6.19 0.78
N HIS A 45 -3.78 7.07 0.84
CA HIS A 45 -3.61 8.06 1.91
C HIS A 45 -3.55 7.50 3.34
N SER A 46 -3.26 6.21 3.50
CA SER A 46 -3.12 5.58 4.83
C SER A 46 -1.93 6.10 5.63
N THR A 47 -0.93 6.70 4.98
CA THR A 47 0.32 7.13 5.63
C THR A 47 0.61 8.60 5.36
N PRO A 48 1.29 9.31 6.29
CA PRO A 48 1.50 10.76 6.17
C PRO A 48 2.63 11.15 5.18
N TYR A 49 3.23 10.17 4.51
CA TYR A 49 4.12 10.36 3.37
C TYR A 49 5.30 11.31 3.65
N TYR A 50 5.62 12.23 2.71
CA TYR A 50 6.74 13.16 2.84
C TYR A 50 6.72 14.03 4.10
N SER A 51 5.54 14.31 4.67
CA SER A 51 5.43 15.14 5.88
C SER A 51 6.06 14.51 7.12
N HIS A 52 6.25 13.18 7.13
CA HIS A 52 6.98 12.47 8.19
C HIS A 52 8.33 11.92 7.71
N LEU A 53 8.44 11.59 6.42
CA LEU A 53 9.68 11.01 5.90
C LEU A 53 10.80 12.05 5.79
N HIS A 54 10.46 13.30 5.43
CA HIS A 54 11.39 14.42 5.25
C HIS A 54 12.64 14.08 4.39
N LYS A 55 12.45 13.27 3.34
CA LYS A 55 13.49 12.93 2.37
C LYS A 55 12.93 12.99 0.95
N ASN A 56 13.74 13.47 0.02
CA ASN A 56 13.41 13.47 -1.40
C ASN A 56 13.77 12.10 -2.00
N VAL A 57 12.81 11.18 -2.02
CA VAL A 57 12.99 9.79 -2.47
C VAL A 57 11.79 9.38 -3.31
N SER A 58 11.96 8.47 -4.26
CA SER A 58 10.83 8.02 -5.07
C SER A 58 9.86 7.23 -4.20
N MET A 59 8.59 7.63 -4.22
CA MET A 59 7.52 6.96 -3.52
C MET A 59 6.27 6.88 -4.40
N ARG A 60 5.54 5.78 -4.30
CA ARG A 60 4.25 5.57 -4.96
C ARG A 60 3.29 4.85 -4.02
N PHE A 61 2.02 5.25 -4.02
CA PHE A 61 0.92 4.57 -3.35
C PHE A 61 -0.17 4.25 -4.37
N LEU A 62 -1.06 3.31 -4.04
CA LEU A 62 -2.23 2.99 -4.85
C LEU A 62 -3.20 4.18 -4.84
N THR A 63 -3.60 4.67 -6.00
CA THR A 63 -4.47 5.83 -6.13
C THR A 63 -5.95 5.47 -6.02
N CYS A 64 -6.76 6.46 -5.65
CA CYS A 64 -8.19 6.32 -5.44
C CYS A 64 -8.94 7.51 -6.03
N GLU A 65 -8.74 7.75 -7.32
CA GLU A 65 -9.43 8.84 -7.98
C GLU A 65 -10.94 8.61 -7.97
N PRO A 66 -11.75 9.64 -7.69
CA PRO A 66 -13.19 9.53 -7.85
C PRO A 66 -13.57 9.44 -9.33
N ASN A 67 -14.71 8.81 -9.63
CA ASN A 67 -15.27 8.71 -10.98
C ASN A 67 -15.83 10.04 -11.50
N LEU A 68 -14.95 11.01 -11.79
CA LEU A 68 -15.34 12.33 -12.28
C LEU A 68 -15.99 12.29 -13.68
N ALA A 69 -15.74 11.22 -14.44
CA ALA A 69 -16.26 11.00 -15.78
C ALA A 69 -17.58 10.21 -15.81
N TYR A 70 -18.17 9.89 -14.64
CA TYR A 70 -19.43 9.14 -14.50
C TYR A 70 -19.49 7.85 -15.33
N ARG A 71 -18.35 7.15 -15.47
CA ARG A 71 -18.29 5.88 -16.20
C ARG A 71 -19.05 4.80 -15.44
N GLY A 72 -19.85 4.01 -16.13
CA GLY A 72 -20.46 2.81 -15.52
C GLY A 72 -19.37 1.83 -15.07
N ASN A 73 -19.60 1.12 -13.96
CA ASN A 73 -18.67 0.14 -13.39
C ASN A 73 -17.23 0.64 -13.22
N TYR A 74 -17.09 1.88 -12.75
CA TYR A 74 -15.78 2.45 -12.43
C TYR A 74 -15.15 1.75 -11.21
N PHE A 75 -13.87 1.38 -11.36
CA PHE A 75 -12.98 0.92 -10.30
C PHE A 75 -11.72 1.77 -10.36
N ASP A 76 -11.26 2.23 -9.21
CA ASP A 76 -9.98 2.94 -9.12
C ASP A 76 -8.78 1.96 -9.11
N GLU A 77 -7.57 2.50 -9.06
CA GLU A 77 -6.35 1.69 -9.03
C GLU A 77 -6.33 0.78 -7.78
N ALA A 78 -6.69 1.32 -6.63
CA ALA A 78 -6.71 0.58 -5.38
C ALA A 78 -7.79 -0.52 -5.37
N ASP A 79 -8.98 -0.27 -5.90
CA ASP A 79 -10.04 -1.27 -6.06
C ASP A 79 -9.56 -2.43 -6.94
N THR A 80 -8.91 -2.09 -8.06
CA THR A 80 -8.37 -3.07 -9.00
C THR A 80 -7.28 -3.91 -8.35
N PHE A 81 -6.39 -3.29 -7.58
CA PHE A 81 -5.37 -3.99 -6.82
C PHE A 81 -5.98 -4.88 -5.73
N GLU A 82 -6.97 -4.41 -4.97
CA GLU A 82 -7.57 -5.18 -3.89
C GLU A 82 -8.31 -6.44 -4.37
N LYS A 83 -8.91 -6.36 -5.57
CA LYS A 83 -9.58 -7.47 -6.23
C LYS A 83 -8.61 -8.59 -6.60
N ASP A 84 -7.49 -8.26 -7.25
CA ASP A 84 -6.43 -9.22 -7.60
C ASP A 84 -5.03 -8.61 -7.49
N PRO A 85 -4.42 -8.65 -6.28
CA PRO A 85 -3.11 -8.06 -6.05
C PRO A 85 -2.00 -8.69 -6.88
N ALA A 86 -2.10 -10.00 -7.16
CA ALA A 86 -1.09 -10.73 -7.90
C ALA A 86 -1.11 -10.32 -9.37
N ALA A 87 -2.29 -10.34 -10.00
CA ALA A 87 -2.45 -9.91 -11.39
C ALA A 87 -2.00 -8.44 -11.58
N TRP A 88 -2.37 -7.56 -10.64
CA TRP A 88 -1.95 -6.17 -10.69
C TRP A 88 -0.42 -6.01 -10.64
N LEU A 89 0.27 -6.74 -9.75
CA LEU A 89 1.73 -6.72 -9.66
C LEU A 89 2.40 -7.28 -10.92
N HIS A 90 1.84 -8.36 -11.48
CA HIS A 90 2.33 -8.93 -12.73
C HIS A 90 2.24 -7.93 -13.88
N GLN A 91 1.11 -7.24 -14.01
CA GLN A 91 0.91 -6.22 -15.05
C GLN A 91 1.89 -5.05 -14.92
N HIS A 92 2.14 -4.57 -13.69
CA HIS A 92 2.95 -3.37 -13.47
C HIS A 92 4.46 -3.64 -13.36
N TYR A 93 4.86 -4.84 -12.94
CA TYR A 93 6.25 -5.14 -12.59
C TYR A 93 6.78 -6.46 -13.20
N ASN A 94 6.01 -7.14 -14.06
CA ASN A 94 6.43 -8.34 -14.78
C ASN A 94 5.81 -8.50 -16.21
N PRO A 95 6.14 -7.62 -17.16
CA PRO A 95 5.64 -7.60 -18.54
C PRO A 95 6.40 -8.60 -19.43
N GLN A 96 6.63 -9.80 -18.91
CA GLN A 96 6.81 -10.97 -19.78
C GLN A 96 5.47 -11.38 -20.43
N GLY A 97 4.37 -10.67 -20.13
CA GLY A 97 3.08 -10.79 -20.81
C GLY A 97 2.90 -9.68 -21.85
N ASN A 98 2.69 -10.11 -23.08
CA ASN A 98 2.10 -9.48 -24.26
C ASN A 98 0.74 -8.74 -24.04
N GLY A 99 0.58 -8.00 -22.95
CA GLY A 99 -0.61 -7.23 -22.59
C GLY A 99 -0.44 -5.73 -22.83
N GLU A 100 -1.37 -5.16 -23.59
CA GLU A 100 -1.54 -3.72 -23.80
C GLU A 100 -1.95 -3.04 -22.49
N GLY A 101 -1.00 -2.48 -21.75
CA GLY A 101 -1.33 -1.85 -20.48
C GLY A 101 -0.14 -1.30 -19.72
N ILE A 102 0.68 -0.52 -20.41
CA ILE A 102 1.45 0.66 -19.97
C ILE A 102 2.33 1.01 -21.18
N SER A 103 2.29 2.28 -21.57
CA SER A 103 3.00 2.88 -22.70
C SER A 103 4.40 2.30 -22.90
N LYS A 104 4.60 1.71 -24.08
CA LYS A 104 5.92 1.43 -24.68
C LYS A 104 6.70 2.74 -24.84
N GLU A 105 7.26 3.26 -23.76
CA GLU A 105 8.40 4.16 -23.82
C GLU A 105 9.44 3.66 -22.81
N HIS A 106 10.41 2.91 -23.35
CA HIS A 106 11.77 2.77 -22.85
C HIS A 106 11.94 2.95 -21.33
N SER A 107 11.65 1.91 -20.55
CA SER A 107 12.20 1.84 -19.20
C SER A 107 12.39 0.38 -18.80
N ASP A 108 13.63 0.06 -18.43
CA ASP A 108 13.88 -1.09 -17.56
C ASP A 108 12.94 -1.00 -16.37
N ILE A 109 12.31 -2.11 -16.03
CA ILE A 109 11.30 -2.10 -14.97
C ILE A 109 12.01 -1.97 -13.65
N ILE A 110 11.93 -0.78 -13.10
CA ILE A 110 12.56 -0.47 -11.83
C ILE A 110 11.66 -1.05 -10.72
N LEU A 111 12.06 -2.21 -10.19
CA LEU A 111 11.43 -2.80 -9.02
C LEU A 111 11.58 -1.86 -7.81
N PRO A 112 10.55 -1.70 -6.97
CA PRO A 112 10.66 -0.93 -5.75
C PRO A 112 11.71 -1.54 -4.80
N SER A 113 12.58 -0.73 -4.23
CA SER A 113 13.52 -1.18 -3.21
C SER A 113 12.83 -1.60 -1.90
N HIS A 114 11.68 -0.97 -1.58
CA HIS A 114 10.92 -1.21 -0.36
C HIS A 114 9.44 -1.38 -0.70
N LEU A 115 8.82 -2.36 -0.05
CA LEU A 115 7.38 -2.59 -0.10
C LEU A 115 6.81 -2.37 1.29
N VAL A 116 5.73 -1.60 1.37
CA VAL A 116 4.94 -1.42 2.59
C VAL A 116 3.56 -2.00 2.33
N LEU A 117 3.15 -2.99 3.10
CA LEU A 117 1.87 -3.68 2.95
C LEU A 117 1.34 -4.19 4.28
N PHE A 118 0.02 -4.42 4.35
CA PHE A 118 -0.58 -5.20 5.43
C PHE A 118 -0.27 -6.69 5.28
N ASP A 119 -0.17 -7.41 6.39
CA ASP A 119 0.25 -8.81 6.40
C ASP A 119 -0.75 -9.76 5.70
N VAL A 120 -2.04 -9.40 5.67
CA VAL A 120 -3.08 -10.08 4.89
C VAL A 120 -2.76 -10.17 3.39
N LEU A 121 -1.94 -9.25 2.85
CA LEU A 121 -1.52 -9.27 1.45
C LEU A 121 -0.37 -10.26 1.20
N VAL A 122 0.43 -10.60 2.22
CA VAL A 122 1.65 -11.43 2.06
C VAL A 122 1.34 -12.79 1.43
N SER A 123 0.22 -13.41 1.81
CA SER A 123 -0.21 -14.69 1.23
C SER A 123 -0.65 -14.55 -0.23
N LYS A 124 -1.29 -13.45 -0.59
CA LYS A 124 -1.79 -13.16 -1.95
C LYS A 124 -0.68 -12.88 -2.96
N ILE A 125 0.42 -12.25 -2.53
CA ILE A 125 1.52 -11.83 -3.42
C ILE A 125 2.83 -12.60 -3.16
N LYS A 126 2.75 -13.75 -2.48
CA LYS A 126 3.91 -14.52 -2.01
C LYS A 126 4.88 -14.89 -3.13
N ASP A 127 4.36 -15.25 -4.30
CA ASP A 127 5.18 -15.65 -5.44
C ASP A 127 5.95 -14.47 -6.02
N PHE A 128 5.31 -13.31 -6.14
CA PHE A 128 5.99 -12.06 -6.50
C PHE A 128 7.13 -11.75 -5.52
N LEU A 129 6.85 -11.78 -4.21
CA LEU A 129 7.86 -11.50 -3.18
C LEU A 129 9.07 -12.45 -3.27
N ARG A 130 8.82 -13.74 -3.49
CA ARG A 130 9.87 -14.76 -3.62
C ARG A 130 10.68 -14.61 -4.90
N ASN A 131 10.01 -14.42 -6.04
CA ASN A 131 10.65 -14.32 -7.35
C ASN A 131 11.57 -13.09 -7.43
N HIS A 132 11.20 -12.00 -6.76
CA HIS A 132 12.00 -10.77 -6.70
C HIS A 132 12.89 -10.66 -5.45
N LYS A 133 13.02 -11.75 -4.65
CA LYS A 133 13.89 -11.84 -3.47
C LYS A 133 13.64 -10.77 -2.40
N TYR A 134 12.38 -10.38 -2.19
CA TYR A 134 12.01 -9.51 -1.08
C TYR A 134 12.10 -10.26 0.25
N HIS A 135 12.62 -9.58 1.27
CA HIS A 135 12.73 -10.11 2.63
C HIS A 135 12.01 -9.20 3.62
N LEU A 136 11.33 -9.80 4.60
CA LEU A 136 10.69 -9.06 5.69
C LEU A 136 11.76 -8.31 6.50
N LYS A 137 11.65 -6.98 6.56
CA LYS A 137 12.51 -6.14 7.41
C LYS A 137 11.88 -5.83 8.76
N HIS A 138 10.62 -5.39 8.75
CA HIS A 138 9.91 -4.98 9.96
C HIS A 138 8.49 -5.50 9.94
N ARG A 139 7.98 -5.88 11.12
CA ARG A 139 6.57 -6.16 11.37
C ARG A 139 6.10 -5.21 12.46
N LEU A 140 5.12 -4.38 12.15
CA LEU A 140 4.66 -3.30 13.01
C LEU A 140 3.21 -3.52 13.42
N PHE A 141 2.85 -3.06 14.61
CA PHE A 141 1.48 -3.13 15.09
C PHE A 141 0.65 -2.02 14.44
N HIS A 142 -0.49 -2.39 13.84
CA HIS A 142 -1.44 -1.44 13.27
C HIS A 142 -2.59 -1.13 14.24
N ALA A 143 -3.43 -2.12 14.52
CA ALA A 143 -4.60 -1.99 15.38
C ALA A 143 -5.03 -3.38 15.89
N HIS A 144 -5.84 -3.40 16.97
CA HIS A 144 -6.51 -4.64 17.40
C HIS A 144 -7.83 -4.89 16.65
N ILE A 145 -8.39 -3.85 16.02
CA ILE A 145 -9.64 -3.91 15.24
C ILE A 145 -9.35 -3.23 13.90
N GLU A 146 -9.62 -3.94 12.82
CA GLU A 146 -9.34 -3.49 11.46
C GLU A 146 -10.58 -2.81 10.86
N ASP A 147 -10.38 -1.77 10.03
CA ASP A 147 -11.48 -1.16 9.27
C ASP A 147 -11.65 -1.93 7.94
N GLY A 148 -12.74 -2.68 7.79
CA GLY A 148 -12.98 -3.61 6.68
C GLY A 148 -13.52 -2.96 5.39
N ARG A 149 -13.26 -1.67 5.17
CA ARG A 149 -14.18 -0.79 4.42
C ARG A 149 -14.13 -0.78 2.91
N ARG A 150 -13.27 -1.54 2.24
CA ARG A 150 -13.13 -1.42 0.78
C ARG A 150 -13.85 -2.47 -0.05
N VAL A 151 -14.31 -3.58 0.56
CA VAL A 151 -15.18 -4.56 -0.12
C VAL A 151 -16.67 -4.30 0.18
N GLN A 152 -17.12 -3.04 0.06
CA GLN A 152 -18.53 -2.66 0.30
C GLN A 152 -19.26 -2.09 -0.93
N ALA A 153 -18.59 -1.96 -2.08
CA ALA A 153 -19.23 -1.52 -3.32
C ALA A 153 -20.02 -2.64 -4.05
N GLU A 154 -19.86 -3.91 -3.65
CA GLU A 154 -20.63 -5.04 -4.21
C GLU A 154 -21.93 -5.35 -3.45
N HIS A 155 -22.11 -4.88 -2.21
CA HIS A 155 -23.28 -5.27 -1.40
C HIS A 155 -24.54 -4.41 -1.62
N ASN A 156 -24.43 -3.22 -2.22
CA ASN A 156 -25.57 -2.31 -2.42
C ASN A 156 -26.12 -2.30 -3.86
N ARG A 157 -25.88 -3.36 -4.64
CA ARG A 157 -26.36 -3.50 -6.02
C ARG A 157 -27.02 -4.85 -6.32
N ASN A 158 -27.81 -5.36 -5.37
CA ASN A 158 -28.85 -6.37 -5.61
C ASN A 158 -30.16 -5.91 -5.02
#